data_AF-A0A956J115-F1
#
_entry.id   AF-A0A956J115-F1
#
_cell.length_a   1.000
_cell.length_b   1.000
_cell.length_c   1.000
_cell.angle_alpha   90.00
_cell.angle_beta   90.00
_cell.angle_gamma   90.00
#
_symmetry.space_group_name_H-M   'P 1'
#
loop_
_entity.id
_entity.type
_entity.pdbx_description
1 polymer ?
#
loop_
_entity_poly.entity_id
_entity_poly.type
_entity_poly.pdbx_seq_one_letter_code
_entity_poly.pdbx_strand_id
1 'polypeptide(L)'
;VNFTGGEPLLHPQIADIVERCQELGIHRVSVCTNGIRLVKDRTLLERLAKLGVRIALSFDSFEKHADYALQGANLVDLKLECLRLLAEYDVDTTLIPVMTKGYNDHEIGRIIELGLSQPNVRHLEVHTITYTGQSGVDFDRSGRISMVEVLDRIQETTGGLLRRSDFVPSPCAHPLCYQIAYLLVDPEGGPPLPFTRFMPRETLVDCLRDHLYLEPSPRLEQALKDAINQLWVGSGSGERSDVPTLSGADADRALNLLESLLRRLFPKKPLSAEEALRISERAAKAVYVHSHMDEETFDVERVKQCCDSNCYADGSSIPVCNYNILYREKESRFMQQPKDWQRDGGRRLPLIQPGAHGG
;
A
#
# COMPACT_ATOMS: atom_id res chain seq x y z
N VAL A 1 -6.77 -1.87 -12.83
CA VAL A 1 -8.12 -1.69 -12.21
C VAL A 1 -8.04 -2.11 -10.76
N ASN A 2 -8.60 -1.32 -9.85
CA ASN A 2 -8.71 -1.66 -8.44
C ASN A 2 -10.18 -1.81 -8.06
N PHE A 3 -10.59 -2.98 -7.58
CA PHE A 3 -11.94 -3.21 -7.07
C PHE A 3 -11.97 -2.85 -5.59
N THR A 4 -12.76 -1.83 -5.24
CA THR A 4 -12.90 -1.27 -3.89
C THR A 4 -14.38 -0.96 -3.58
N GLY A 5 -14.67 -0.26 -2.48
CA GLY A 5 -16.01 0.16 -2.07
C GLY A 5 -16.31 -0.21 -0.62
N GLY A 6 -17.34 -1.02 -0.41
CA GLY A 6 -17.58 -1.70 0.86
C GLY A 6 -16.65 -2.90 1.00
N GLU A 7 -17.20 -4.12 0.85
CA GLU A 7 -16.40 -5.34 0.73
C GLU A 7 -16.62 -5.95 -0.66
N PRO A 8 -15.71 -5.72 -1.63
CA PRO A 8 -15.84 -6.20 -3.02
C PRO A 8 -15.97 -7.72 -3.11
N LEU A 9 -15.33 -8.46 -2.20
CA LEU A 9 -15.44 -9.90 -2.19
C LEU A 9 -16.84 -10.39 -1.81
N LEU A 10 -17.78 -9.56 -1.38
CA LEU A 10 -19.18 -9.98 -1.23
C LEU A 10 -19.90 -10.09 -2.58
N HIS A 11 -19.37 -9.52 -3.66
CA HIS A 11 -19.99 -9.64 -4.98
C HIS A 11 -19.92 -11.11 -5.46
N PRO A 12 -21.05 -11.73 -5.83
CA PRO A 12 -21.09 -13.16 -6.16
C PRO A 12 -20.24 -13.51 -7.39
N GLN A 13 -20.07 -12.56 -8.31
CA GLN A 13 -19.35 -12.74 -9.57
C GLN A 13 -17.95 -12.09 -9.56
N ILE A 14 -17.37 -11.77 -8.39
CA ILE A 14 -16.09 -11.03 -8.34
C ILE A 14 -14.97 -11.73 -9.13
N ALA A 15 -14.87 -13.06 -9.03
CA ALA A 15 -13.85 -13.81 -9.76
C ALA A 15 -14.10 -13.81 -11.28
N ASP A 16 -15.36 -13.84 -11.72
CA ASP A 16 -15.72 -13.77 -13.15
C ASP A 16 -15.42 -12.38 -13.72
N ILE A 17 -15.66 -11.32 -12.92
CA ILE A 17 -15.32 -9.94 -13.30
C ILE A 17 -13.81 -9.77 -13.45
N VAL A 18 -13.04 -10.31 -12.51
CA VAL A 18 -11.56 -10.33 -12.58
C VAL A 18 -11.10 -11.04 -13.84
N GLU A 19 -11.61 -12.24 -14.11
CA GLU A 19 -11.27 -13.03 -15.29
C GLU A 19 -11.55 -12.24 -16.57
N ARG A 20 -12.71 -11.56 -16.63
CA ARG A 20 -13.05 -10.67 -17.74
C ARG A 20 -12.09 -9.50 -17.92
N CYS A 21 -11.56 -8.93 -16.84
CA CYS A 21 -10.53 -7.89 -16.95
C CYS A 21 -9.27 -8.42 -17.65
N GLN A 22 -8.85 -9.64 -17.34
CA GLN A 22 -7.67 -10.25 -17.97
C GLN A 22 -7.88 -10.54 -19.44
N GLU A 23 -9.06 -11.05 -19.82
CA GLU A 23 -9.44 -11.25 -21.23
C GLU A 23 -9.40 -9.95 -22.05
N LEU A 24 -9.66 -8.81 -21.40
CA LEU A 24 -9.61 -7.47 -22.00
C LEU A 24 -8.19 -6.88 -22.02
N GLY A 25 -7.16 -7.63 -21.60
CA GLY A 25 -5.77 -7.17 -21.55
C GLY A 25 -5.44 -6.27 -20.35
N ILE A 26 -6.28 -6.25 -19.31
CA ILE A 26 -5.95 -5.55 -18.06
C ILE A 26 -5.07 -6.46 -17.22
N HIS A 27 -3.76 -6.24 -17.30
CA HIS A 27 -2.75 -7.08 -16.65
C HIS A 27 -2.58 -6.83 -15.14
N ARG A 28 -3.03 -5.68 -14.64
CA ARG A 28 -2.94 -5.32 -13.21
C ARG A 28 -4.33 -5.12 -12.62
N VAL A 29 -4.84 -6.17 -12.00
CA VAL A 29 -6.12 -6.20 -11.29
C VAL A 29 -5.85 -6.37 -9.79
N SER A 30 -6.39 -5.47 -8.98
CA SER A 30 -6.31 -5.54 -7.53
C SER A 30 -7.69 -5.54 -6.88
N VAL A 31 -7.80 -6.13 -5.68
CA VAL A 31 -9.01 -6.12 -4.87
C VAL A 31 -8.67 -5.64 -3.45
N CYS A 32 -9.28 -4.53 -3.02
CA CYS A 32 -9.23 -4.05 -1.64
C CYS A 32 -10.24 -4.85 -0.78
N THR A 33 -9.79 -5.44 0.33
CA THR A 33 -10.64 -6.31 1.16
C THR A 33 -10.25 -6.28 2.64
N ASN A 34 -11.22 -6.58 3.51
CA ASN A 34 -10.98 -6.86 4.93
C ASN A 34 -10.44 -8.29 5.18
N GLY A 35 -10.37 -9.15 4.15
CA GLY A 35 -9.79 -10.49 4.22
C GLY A 35 -10.70 -11.58 4.80
N ILE A 36 -11.88 -11.24 5.35
CA ILE A 36 -12.77 -12.20 6.02
C ILE A 36 -13.18 -13.33 5.07
N ARG A 37 -13.54 -13.01 3.82
CA ARG A 37 -13.95 -14.03 2.86
C ARG A 37 -12.78 -14.92 2.42
N LEU A 38 -11.57 -14.37 2.29
CA LEU A 38 -10.39 -15.14 1.88
C LEU A 38 -10.00 -16.21 2.91
N VAL A 39 -10.19 -15.93 4.20
CA VAL A 39 -9.94 -16.90 5.27
C VAL A 39 -11.00 -18.01 5.27
N LYS A 40 -12.27 -17.66 4.98
CA LYS A 40 -13.41 -18.61 5.04
C LYS A 40 -13.58 -19.45 3.78
N ASP A 41 -13.21 -18.92 2.62
CA ASP A 41 -13.46 -19.50 1.30
C ASP A 41 -12.14 -19.75 0.57
N ARG A 42 -11.54 -20.92 0.84
CA ARG A 42 -10.28 -21.37 0.24
C ARG A 42 -10.34 -21.48 -1.27
N THR A 43 -11.49 -21.93 -1.78
CA THR A 43 -11.71 -22.13 -3.22
C THR A 43 -11.68 -20.78 -3.94
N LEU A 44 -12.29 -19.74 -3.36
CA LEU A 44 -12.18 -18.39 -3.90
C LEU A 44 -10.73 -17.89 -3.87
N LEU A 45 -10.02 -18.03 -2.75
CA LEU A 45 -8.62 -17.59 -2.65
C LEU A 45 -7.75 -18.28 -3.72
N GLU A 46 -7.86 -19.60 -3.87
CA GLU A 46 -7.13 -20.35 -4.88
C GLU A 46 -7.49 -19.89 -6.30
N ARG A 47 -8.77 -19.61 -6.58
CA ARG A 47 -9.20 -19.09 -7.88
C ARG A 47 -8.60 -17.70 -8.16
N LEU A 48 -8.63 -16.78 -7.19
CA LEU A 48 -8.05 -15.44 -7.33
C LEU A 48 -6.52 -15.49 -7.50
N ALA A 49 -5.85 -16.40 -6.79
CA ALA A 49 -4.41 -16.62 -6.93
C ALA A 49 -4.04 -17.11 -8.34
N LYS A 50 -4.79 -18.08 -8.89
CA LYS A 50 -4.59 -18.57 -10.27
C LYS A 50 -4.83 -17.49 -11.31
N LEU A 51 -5.76 -16.57 -11.05
CA LEU A 51 -6.00 -15.40 -11.87
C LEU A 51 -4.96 -14.29 -11.64
N GLY A 52 -3.92 -14.48 -10.81
CA GLY A 52 -2.89 -13.46 -10.60
C GLY A 52 -3.41 -12.14 -10.01
N VAL A 53 -4.53 -12.19 -9.27
CA VAL A 53 -5.10 -11.01 -8.62
C VAL A 53 -4.18 -10.53 -7.51
N ARG A 54 -4.01 -9.20 -7.43
CA ARG A 54 -3.33 -8.57 -6.31
C ARG A 54 -4.32 -8.24 -5.19
N ILE A 55 -3.95 -8.50 -3.95
CA ILE A 55 -4.83 -8.25 -2.80
C ILE A 55 -4.32 -7.04 -2.02
N ALA A 56 -5.18 -6.04 -1.86
CA ALA A 56 -4.95 -4.93 -0.95
C ALA A 56 -5.70 -5.24 0.36
N LEU A 57 -4.96 -5.69 1.38
CA LEU A 57 -5.50 -6.12 2.65
C LEU A 57 -5.44 -4.98 3.67
N SER A 58 -6.58 -4.63 4.26
CA SER A 58 -6.64 -3.70 5.39
C SER A 58 -6.01 -4.32 6.64
N PHE A 59 -5.04 -3.62 7.25
CA PHE A 59 -4.39 -4.02 8.50
C PHE A 59 -3.95 -2.78 9.27
N ASP A 60 -4.74 -2.34 10.25
CA ASP A 60 -4.52 -1.03 10.89
C ASP A 60 -3.74 -1.11 12.20
N SER A 61 -3.86 -2.20 12.97
CA SER A 61 -3.33 -2.27 14.32
C SER A 61 -3.10 -3.73 14.74
N PHE A 62 -2.17 -3.95 15.68
CA PHE A 62 -2.04 -5.21 16.42
C PHE A 62 -2.86 -5.20 17.72
N GLU A 63 -3.29 -4.02 18.17
CA GLU A 63 -4.00 -3.81 19.42
C GLU A 63 -5.52 -3.92 19.23
N LYS A 64 -6.14 -4.81 20.00
CA LYS A 64 -7.59 -5.08 19.94
C LYS A 64 -8.44 -3.81 20.12
N HIS A 65 -8.01 -2.91 21.00
CA HIS A 65 -8.77 -1.70 21.30
C HIS A 65 -8.81 -0.75 20.09
N ALA A 66 -7.68 -0.55 19.42
CA ALA A 66 -7.56 0.30 18.24
C ALA A 66 -8.19 -0.35 17.00
N ASP A 67 -8.01 -1.66 16.80
CA ASP A 67 -8.67 -2.41 15.73
C ASP A 67 -10.20 -2.35 15.89
N TYR A 68 -10.74 -2.52 17.10
CA TYR A 68 -12.18 -2.35 17.34
C TYR A 68 -12.65 -0.92 17.08
N ALA A 69 -11.89 0.09 17.51
CA ALA A 69 -12.25 1.50 17.28
C ALA A 69 -12.32 1.83 15.78
N LEU A 70 -11.36 1.35 14.99
CA LEU A 70 -11.24 1.67 13.56
C LEU A 70 -12.13 0.80 12.66
N GLN A 71 -12.34 -0.47 13.02
CA GLN A 71 -13.03 -1.46 12.18
C GLN A 71 -14.41 -1.86 12.71
N GLY A 72 -14.75 -1.52 13.96
CA GLY A 72 -15.97 -1.95 14.64
C GLY A 72 -15.96 -3.43 15.07
N ALA A 73 -14.84 -4.13 14.93
CA ALA A 73 -14.68 -5.54 15.29
C ALA A 73 -13.21 -5.85 15.61
N ASN A 74 -12.97 -6.92 16.39
CA ASN A 74 -11.63 -7.45 16.64
C ASN A 74 -11.28 -8.47 15.55
N LEU A 75 -10.49 -8.05 14.57
CA LEU A 75 -10.10 -8.78 13.36
C LEU A 75 -8.59 -9.06 13.28
N VAL A 76 -7.76 -8.58 14.22
CA VAL A 76 -6.29 -8.81 14.24
C VAL A 76 -5.90 -10.26 13.90
N ASP A 77 -6.41 -11.24 14.66
CA ASP A 77 -6.07 -12.66 14.47
C ASP A 77 -6.51 -13.17 13.08
N LEU A 78 -7.67 -12.71 12.60
CA LEU A 78 -8.18 -13.05 11.28
C LEU A 78 -7.32 -12.45 10.17
N LYS A 79 -6.85 -11.20 10.33
CA LYS A 79 -6.01 -10.51 9.36
C LYS A 79 -4.61 -11.16 9.30
N LEU A 80 -4.06 -11.58 10.44
CA LEU A 80 -2.81 -12.33 10.50
C LEU A 80 -2.93 -13.72 9.82
N GLU A 81 -4.03 -14.43 10.04
CA GLU A 81 -4.31 -15.66 9.31
C GLU A 81 -4.47 -15.37 7.81
N CYS A 82 -5.20 -14.32 7.42
CA CYS A 82 -5.32 -13.92 6.01
C CYS A 82 -3.96 -13.68 5.36
N LEU A 83 -3.05 -12.99 6.05
CA LEU A 83 -1.68 -12.77 5.57
C LEU A 83 -0.91 -14.07 5.37
N ARG A 84 -0.97 -15.00 6.34
CA ARG A 84 -0.34 -16.32 6.23
C ARG A 84 -0.80 -17.05 4.98
N LEU A 85 -2.07 -16.93 4.65
CA LEU A 85 -2.69 -17.60 3.51
C LEU A 85 -2.34 -16.95 2.19
N LEU A 86 -2.36 -15.62 2.13
CA LEU A 86 -1.88 -14.90 0.96
C LEU A 86 -0.42 -15.26 0.65
N ALA A 87 0.41 -15.47 1.69
CA ALA A 87 1.78 -15.96 1.52
C ALA A 87 1.83 -17.42 1.03
N GLU A 88 1.01 -18.31 1.60
CA GLU A 88 0.92 -19.73 1.20
C GLU A 88 0.56 -19.90 -0.28
N TYR A 89 -0.34 -19.07 -0.81
CA TYR A 89 -0.76 -19.07 -2.21
C TYR A 89 0.06 -18.13 -3.11
N ASP A 90 1.16 -17.53 -2.60
CA ASP A 90 2.03 -16.59 -3.31
C ASP A 90 1.29 -15.42 -3.98
N VAL A 91 0.26 -14.90 -3.30
CA VAL A 91 -0.57 -13.80 -3.77
C VAL A 91 0.12 -12.46 -3.47
N ASP A 92 0.41 -11.70 -4.52
CA ASP A 92 0.93 -10.33 -4.42
C ASP A 92 0.01 -9.48 -3.55
N THR A 93 0.55 -9.01 -2.43
CA THR A 93 -0.23 -8.32 -1.40
C THR A 93 0.27 -6.89 -1.17
N THR A 94 -0.68 -5.98 -0.96
CA THR A 94 -0.46 -4.63 -0.43
C THR A 94 -1.09 -4.57 0.95
N LEU A 95 -0.32 -4.13 1.95
CA LEU A 95 -0.88 -3.87 3.27
C LEU A 95 -1.33 -2.42 3.37
N ILE A 96 -2.58 -2.21 3.77
CA ILE A 96 -3.17 -0.87 3.90
C ILE A 96 -3.55 -0.63 5.37
N PRO A 97 -2.65 0.00 6.16
CA PRO A 97 -3.01 0.56 7.44
C PRO A 97 -3.59 1.98 7.30
N VAL A 98 -4.68 2.26 8.00
CA VAL A 98 -5.18 3.64 8.21
C VAL A 98 -4.65 4.18 9.53
N MET A 99 -3.75 5.16 9.45
CA MET A 99 -3.13 5.81 10.59
C MET A 99 -4.06 6.84 11.23
N THR A 100 -4.21 6.72 12.54
CA THR A 100 -5.06 7.57 13.39
C THR A 100 -4.27 7.94 14.64
N LYS A 101 -4.15 9.24 14.89
CA LYS A 101 -3.36 9.81 15.99
C LYS A 101 -3.90 9.37 17.35
N GLY A 102 -3.04 8.82 18.20
CA GLY A 102 -3.39 8.35 19.54
C GLY A 102 -4.07 6.98 19.58
N TYR A 103 -4.30 6.33 18.44
CA TYR A 103 -4.90 5.00 18.37
C TYR A 103 -3.89 3.95 17.91
N ASN A 104 -3.24 4.16 16.76
CA ASN A 104 -2.33 3.19 16.16
C ASN A 104 -1.08 3.82 15.52
N ASP A 105 -0.91 5.15 15.59
CA ASP A 105 0.22 5.84 14.97
C ASP A 105 1.57 5.43 15.56
N HIS A 106 1.59 4.94 16.80
CA HIS A 106 2.78 4.35 17.44
C HIS A 106 3.16 2.97 16.91
N GLU A 107 2.25 2.27 16.22
CA GLU A 107 2.48 0.90 15.71
C GLU A 107 3.08 0.87 14.29
N ILE A 108 3.16 2.01 13.60
CA ILE A 108 3.49 2.04 12.16
C ILE A 108 4.82 1.35 11.83
N GLY A 109 5.85 1.51 12.66
CA GLY A 109 7.14 0.83 12.47
C GLY A 109 7.00 -0.69 12.50
N ARG A 110 6.20 -1.24 13.42
CA ARG A 110 5.92 -2.69 13.52
C ARG A 110 5.07 -3.19 12.34
N ILE A 111 4.14 -2.37 11.85
CA ILE A 111 3.35 -2.71 10.66
C ILE A 111 4.24 -2.75 9.41
N ILE A 112 5.15 -1.77 9.27
CA ILE A 112 6.16 -1.76 8.21
C ILE A 112 7.06 -2.98 8.30
N GLU A 113 7.56 -3.32 9.49
CA GLU A 113 8.35 -4.53 9.71
C GLU A 113 7.60 -5.80 9.29
N LEU A 114 6.32 -5.94 9.68
CA LEU A 114 5.46 -7.04 9.25
C LEU A 114 5.36 -7.11 7.72
N GLY A 115 5.10 -5.99 7.04
CA GLY A 115 5.01 -5.99 5.57
C GLY A 115 6.35 -6.28 4.88
N LEU A 116 7.47 -5.83 5.46
CA LEU A 116 8.81 -6.08 4.94
C LEU A 116 9.26 -7.53 5.15
N SER A 117 8.83 -8.20 6.22
CA SER A 117 9.19 -9.60 6.49
C SER A 117 8.42 -10.60 5.61
N GLN A 118 7.28 -10.21 5.03
CA GLN A 118 6.44 -11.13 4.24
C GLN A 118 6.92 -11.24 2.78
N PRO A 119 7.18 -12.45 2.27
CA PRO A 119 7.73 -12.65 0.92
C PRO A 119 6.72 -12.40 -0.20
N ASN A 120 5.43 -12.30 0.10
CA ASN A 120 4.35 -12.02 -0.86
C ASN A 120 3.83 -10.56 -0.78
N VAL A 121 4.23 -9.80 0.24
CA VAL A 121 3.89 -8.37 0.33
C VAL A 121 4.84 -7.55 -0.55
N ARG A 122 4.28 -6.82 -1.52
CA ARG A 122 5.01 -5.96 -2.46
C ARG A 122 5.18 -4.54 -1.93
N HIS A 123 4.15 -4.02 -1.26
CA HIS A 123 4.19 -2.68 -0.71
C HIS A 123 3.25 -2.50 0.48
N LEU A 124 3.51 -1.43 1.23
CA LEU A 124 2.60 -0.90 2.23
C LEU A 124 2.05 0.43 1.72
N GLU A 125 0.73 0.60 1.77
CA GLU A 125 0.07 1.86 1.44
C GLU A 125 -0.54 2.44 2.71
N VAL A 126 0.26 3.24 3.42
CA VAL A 126 -0.10 3.85 4.69
C VAL A 126 -1.02 5.03 4.42
N HIS A 127 -2.27 4.93 4.85
CA HIS A 127 -3.27 5.97 4.65
C HIS A 127 -3.39 6.82 5.90
N THR A 128 -3.64 8.13 5.76
CA THR A 128 -4.13 8.94 6.89
C THR A 128 -5.63 8.71 7.05
N ILE A 129 -6.12 8.67 8.30
CA ILE A 129 -7.58 8.66 8.53
C ILE A 129 -8.26 9.80 7.78
N THR A 130 -9.37 9.46 7.13
CA THR A 130 -10.15 10.38 6.30
C THR A 130 -11.61 10.23 6.67
N TYR A 131 -12.22 11.32 7.12
CA TYR A 131 -13.53 11.28 7.75
C TYR A 131 -14.64 11.37 6.70
N THR A 132 -14.86 10.27 5.98
CA THR A 132 -15.87 10.17 4.92
C THR A 132 -16.73 8.91 5.09
N GLY A 133 -17.96 8.94 4.57
CA GLY A 133 -18.90 7.82 4.66
C GLY A 133 -19.45 7.57 6.07
N GLN A 134 -20.28 6.53 6.20
CA GLN A 134 -21.11 6.28 7.39
C GLN A 134 -20.33 6.15 8.70
N SER A 135 -19.15 5.52 8.70
CA SER A 135 -18.34 5.34 9.91
C SER A 135 -17.44 6.53 10.23
N GLY A 136 -17.16 7.40 9.25
CA GLY A 136 -16.27 8.55 9.42
C GLY A 136 -16.93 9.75 10.08
N VAL A 137 -18.27 9.85 10.04
CA VAL A 137 -19.00 11.00 10.56
C VAL A 137 -18.91 11.09 12.08
N ASP A 138 -19.04 9.93 12.76
CA ASP A 138 -19.11 9.82 14.22
C ASP A 138 -17.75 9.55 14.88
N PHE A 139 -16.69 9.34 14.10
CA PHE A 139 -15.35 9.09 14.65
C PHE A 139 -14.73 10.38 15.19
N ASP A 140 -14.01 10.28 16.31
CA ASP A 140 -13.39 11.42 16.97
C ASP A 140 -12.37 12.13 16.06
N ARG A 141 -12.58 13.44 15.85
CA ARG A 141 -11.73 14.31 15.02
C ARG A 141 -10.36 14.55 15.64
N SER A 142 -10.19 14.31 16.94
CA SER A 142 -8.88 14.36 17.60
C SER A 142 -7.88 13.34 17.05
N GLY A 143 -8.39 12.25 16.44
CA GLY A 143 -7.59 11.21 15.78
C GLY A 143 -6.95 11.61 14.45
N ARG A 144 -7.20 12.84 13.96
CA ARG A 144 -6.64 13.32 12.70
C ARG A 144 -5.11 13.34 12.76
N ILE A 145 -4.48 12.82 11.72
CA ILE A 145 -3.04 12.81 11.55
C ILE A 145 -2.68 13.33 10.16
N SER A 146 -1.70 14.24 10.09
CA SER A 146 -1.16 14.72 8.82
C SER A 146 -0.19 13.72 8.20
N MET A 147 0.02 13.81 6.88
CA MET A 147 1.07 13.05 6.19
C MET A 147 2.45 13.28 6.80
N VAL A 148 2.76 14.52 7.21
CA VAL A 148 4.03 14.83 7.87
C VAL A 148 4.12 14.05 9.18
N GLU A 149 3.13 14.15 10.07
CA GLU A 149 3.12 13.37 11.31
C GLU A 149 3.27 11.86 11.07
N VAL A 150 2.66 11.29 10.03
CA VAL A 150 2.90 9.87 9.67
C VAL A 150 4.37 9.61 9.30
N LEU A 151 4.97 10.45 8.46
CA LEU A 151 6.39 10.34 8.10
C LEU A 151 7.30 10.48 9.33
N ASP A 152 6.92 11.34 10.28
CA ASP A 152 7.60 11.53 11.55
C ASP A 152 7.57 10.25 12.38
N ARG A 153 6.38 9.65 12.51
CA ARG A 153 6.20 8.36 13.21
C ARG A 153 6.96 7.23 12.56
N ILE A 154 6.98 7.14 11.23
CA ILE A 154 7.79 6.16 10.50
C ILE A 154 9.27 6.32 10.88
N GLN A 155 9.79 7.54 10.88
CA GLN A 155 11.19 7.78 11.24
C GLN A 155 11.49 7.42 12.71
N GLU A 156 10.58 7.76 13.63
CA GLU A 156 10.71 7.49 15.07
C GLU A 156 10.66 5.99 15.40
N THR A 157 9.84 5.23 14.68
CA THR A 157 9.51 3.84 15.03
C THR A 157 10.22 2.77 14.22
N THR A 158 10.91 3.13 13.14
CA THR A 158 11.64 2.18 12.28
C THR A 158 13.12 2.01 12.61
N GLY A 159 13.60 2.61 13.71
CA GLY A 159 14.99 2.45 14.15
C GLY A 159 16.02 2.95 13.14
N GLY A 160 15.65 3.92 12.29
CA GLY A 160 16.52 4.49 11.26
C GLY A 160 16.48 3.78 9.90
N LEU A 161 15.70 2.69 9.76
CA LEU A 161 15.48 2.02 8.47
C LEU A 161 14.90 2.98 7.42
N LEU A 162 13.91 3.79 7.82
CA LEU A 162 13.31 4.82 6.99
C LEU A 162 13.43 6.18 7.67
N ARG A 163 13.76 7.21 6.89
CA ARG A 163 13.76 8.62 7.28
C ARG A 163 12.81 9.39 6.40
N ARG A 164 12.34 10.56 6.85
CA ARG A 164 11.48 11.44 6.02
C ARG A 164 12.13 11.77 4.67
N SER A 165 13.45 11.92 4.65
CA SER A 165 14.24 12.17 3.43
C SER A 165 14.16 11.07 2.39
N ASP A 166 13.73 9.86 2.77
CA ASP A 166 13.72 8.71 1.88
C ASP A 166 12.47 8.67 1.01
N PHE A 167 11.48 9.47 1.38
CA PHE A 167 10.23 9.61 0.65
C PHE A 167 10.34 10.71 -0.40
N VAL A 168 9.80 10.43 -1.58
CA VAL A 168 9.67 11.37 -2.69
C VAL A 168 8.21 11.52 -3.09
N PRO A 169 7.76 12.70 -3.55
CA PRO A 169 6.40 12.87 -4.02
C PRO A 169 6.16 12.04 -5.29
N SER A 170 4.95 11.51 -5.44
CA SER A 170 4.54 10.88 -6.70
C SER A 170 4.38 11.96 -7.78
N PRO A 171 5.05 11.87 -8.96
CA PRO A 171 4.89 12.86 -10.03
C PRO A 171 3.49 12.94 -10.63
N CYS A 172 2.73 11.83 -10.57
CA CYS A 172 1.38 11.78 -11.12
C CYS A 172 0.31 12.38 -10.20
N ALA A 173 0.64 12.65 -8.93
CA ALA A 173 -0.28 13.20 -7.94
C ALA A 173 0.24 14.51 -7.34
N HIS A 174 -0.62 15.22 -6.65
CA HIS A 174 -0.17 16.38 -5.87
C HIS A 174 0.79 15.94 -4.74
N PRO A 175 1.85 16.71 -4.41
CA PRO A 175 2.83 16.33 -3.36
C PRO A 175 2.25 16.10 -1.96
N LEU A 176 1.07 16.66 -1.68
CA LEU A 176 0.30 16.44 -0.44
C LEU A 176 -0.58 15.19 -0.46
N CYS A 177 -0.71 14.52 -1.60
CA CYS A 177 -1.48 13.27 -1.74
C CYS A 177 -0.60 12.05 -1.52
N TYR A 178 0.54 11.95 -2.21
CA TYR A 178 1.38 10.74 -2.17
C TYR A 178 2.85 11.04 -1.91
N GLN A 179 3.42 10.29 -0.98
CA GLN A 179 4.86 10.20 -0.71
C GLN A 179 5.29 8.73 -0.78
N ILE A 180 6.42 8.45 -1.42
CA ILE A 180 6.82 7.07 -1.74
C ILE A 180 8.29 6.86 -1.37
N ALA A 181 8.58 5.79 -0.63
CA ALA A 181 9.93 5.27 -0.44
C ALA A 181 10.06 3.89 -1.10
N TYR A 182 11.01 3.74 -2.02
CA TYR A 182 11.38 2.44 -2.59
C TYR A 182 12.56 1.86 -1.82
N LEU A 183 12.52 0.56 -1.54
CA LEU A 183 13.56 -0.16 -0.83
C LEU A 183 14.02 -1.39 -1.62
N LEU A 184 15.33 -1.54 -1.77
CA LEU A 184 15.97 -2.72 -2.33
C LEU A 184 16.02 -3.81 -1.25
N VAL A 185 15.40 -4.96 -1.54
CA VAL A 185 15.29 -6.08 -0.62
C VAL A 185 16.57 -6.90 -0.64
N ASP A 186 17.03 -7.24 0.56
CA ASP A 186 18.13 -8.17 0.76
C ASP A 186 17.61 -9.62 0.67
N PRO A 187 18.05 -10.42 -0.33
CA PRO A 187 17.58 -11.78 -0.48
C PRO A 187 18.00 -12.70 0.68
N GLU A 188 19.03 -12.32 1.44
CA GLU A 188 19.51 -13.06 2.61
C GLU A 188 18.78 -12.66 3.91
N GLY A 189 17.76 -11.80 3.81
CA GLY A 189 16.94 -11.38 4.96
C GLY A 189 17.52 -10.21 5.77
N GLY A 190 18.57 -9.54 5.27
CA GLY A 190 19.06 -8.29 5.85
C GLY A 190 18.08 -7.11 5.73
N PRO A 191 18.35 -5.99 6.41
CA PRO A 191 17.46 -4.82 6.38
C PRO A 191 17.41 -4.21 4.97
N PRO A 192 16.23 -3.95 4.39
CA PRO A 192 16.15 -3.44 3.03
C PRO A 192 16.76 -2.03 2.93
N LEU A 193 17.31 -1.69 1.76
CA LEU A 193 18.05 -0.46 1.54
C LEU A 193 17.21 0.56 0.74
N PRO A 194 16.85 1.72 1.30
CA PRO A 194 16.10 2.73 0.54
C PRO A 194 16.88 3.22 -0.68
N PHE A 195 16.20 3.37 -1.82
CA PHE A 195 16.82 3.76 -3.10
C PHE A 195 17.52 5.12 -3.01
N THR A 196 16.93 6.04 -2.25
CA THR A 196 17.44 7.38 -1.95
C THR A 196 18.74 7.40 -1.15
N ARG A 197 19.25 6.24 -0.71
CA ARG A 197 20.57 6.11 -0.07
C ARG A 197 21.72 5.92 -1.06
N PHE A 198 21.43 5.42 -2.25
CA PHE A 198 22.44 5.18 -3.29
C PHE A 198 22.10 5.85 -4.62
N MET A 199 20.97 6.55 -4.69
CA MET A 199 20.51 7.31 -5.84
C MET A 199 19.96 8.66 -5.35
N PRO A 200 20.20 9.78 -6.07
CA PRO A 200 19.60 11.06 -5.74
C PRO A 200 18.07 11.01 -5.75
N ARG A 201 17.43 11.82 -4.90
CA ARG A 201 15.96 11.88 -4.79
C ARG A 201 15.33 12.36 -6.10
N GLU A 202 15.94 13.34 -6.73
CA GLU A 202 15.51 13.93 -8.00
C GLU A 202 15.54 12.89 -9.11
N THR A 203 16.58 12.05 -9.14
CA THR A 203 16.67 10.93 -10.09
C THR A 203 15.55 9.91 -9.87
N LEU A 204 15.21 9.59 -8.61
CA LEU A 204 14.09 8.69 -8.32
C LEU A 204 12.74 9.29 -8.73
N VAL A 205 12.50 10.58 -8.46
CA VAL A 205 11.32 11.31 -8.92
C VAL A 205 11.21 11.27 -10.45
N ASP A 206 12.32 11.48 -11.15
CA ASP A 206 12.36 11.41 -12.61
C ASP A 206 12.07 10.00 -13.14
N CYS A 207 12.53 8.95 -12.45
CA CYS A 207 12.22 7.56 -12.78
C CYS A 207 10.73 7.23 -12.63
N LEU A 208 10.02 7.93 -11.74
CA LEU A 208 8.58 7.77 -11.52
C LEU A 208 7.71 8.64 -12.44
N ARG A 209 8.33 9.53 -13.23
CA ARG A 209 7.59 10.41 -14.13
C ARG A 209 6.80 9.57 -15.14
N ASP A 210 5.52 9.88 -15.27
CA ASP A 210 4.53 9.23 -16.14
C ASP A 210 3.99 7.86 -15.64
N HIS A 211 4.44 7.38 -14.47
CA HIS A 211 4.01 6.09 -13.93
C HIS A 211 3.51 6.21 -12.48
N LEU A 212 2.53 5.36 -12.11
CA LEU A 212 2.06 5.24 -10.73
C LEU A 212 3.04 4.41 -9.87
N TYR A 213 3.77 3.50 -10.51
CA TYR A 213 4.75 2.62 -9.89
C TYR A 213 6.07 2.72 -10.65
N LEU A 214 7.16 2.35 -9.99
CA LEU A 214 8.45 2.22 -10.66
C LEU A 214 8.41 1.10 -11.70
N GLU A 215 8.50 1.45 -12.98
CA GLU A 215 8.47 0.51 -14.11
C GLU A 215 9.83 0.41 -14.81
N PRO A 216 10.15 -0.75 -15.43
CA PRO A 216 11.35 -0.89 -16.25
C PRO A 216 11.34 0.11 -17.41
N SER A 217 12.35 0.98 -17.46
CA SER A 217 12.50 1.99 -18.51
C SER A 217 13.98 2.27 -18.78
N PRO A 218 14.34 2.82 -19.96
CA PRO A 218 15.70 3.27 -20.22
C PRO A 218 16.19 4.29 -19.19
N ARG A 219 15.28 5.10 -18.63
CA ARG A 219 15.59 6.09 -17.60
C ARG A 219 15.99 5.41 -16.29
N LEU A 220 15.23 4.42 -15.84
CA LEU A 220 15.55 3.64 -14.65
C LEU A 220 16.84 2.84 -14.82
N GLU A 221 17.05 2.24 -16.01
CA GLU A 221 18.28 1.52 -16.34
C GLU A 221 19.50 2.45 -16.22
N GLN A 222 19.43 3.64 -16.81
CA GLN A 222 20.52 4.62 -16.72
C GLN A 222 20.76 5.05 -15.27
N ALA A 223 19.70 5.36 -14.52
CA ALA A 223 19.81 5.74 -13.12
C ALA A 223 20.48 4.66 -12.25
N LEU A 224 20.17 3.39 -12.47
CA LEU A 224 20.81 2.27 -11.78
C LEU A 224 22.28 2.12 -12.18
N LYS A 225 22.63 2.27 -13.46
CA LYS A 225 24.03 2.27 -13.92
C LYS A 225 24.84 3.38 -13.27
N ASP A 226 24.29 4.59 -13.24
CA ASP A 226 24.94 5.75 -12.63
C ASP A 226 25.13 5.54 -11.12
N ALA A 227 24.12 5.02 -10.43
CA ALA A 227 24.22 4.66 -9.02
C ALA A 227 25.32 3.62 -8.76
N ILE A 228 25.42 2.56 -9.57
CA ILE A 228 26.47 1.55 -9.47
C ILE A 228 27.86 2.17 -9.67
N ASN A 229 28.02 3.03 -10.70
CA ASN A 229 29.29 3.70 -10.96
C ASN A 229 29.70 4.62 -9.79
N GLN A 230 28.76 5.37 -9.24
CA GLN A 230 29.01 6.27 -8.10
C GLN A 230 29.39 5.49 -6.83
N LEU A 231 28.67 4.41 -6.53
CA LEU A 231 29.02 3.53 -5.42
C LEU A 231 30.42 2.94 -5.59
N TRP A 232 30.78 2.49 -6.81
CA TRP A 232 32.11 1.93 -7.08
C TRP A 232 33.24 2.94 -6.90
N VAL A 233 33.05 4.20 -7.35
CA VAL A 233 34.03 5.28 -7.17
C VAL A 233 34.14 5.68 -5.69
N GLY A 234 33.00 5.79 -4.99
CA GLY A 234 32.93 6.16 -3.58
C GLY A 234 33.42 5.08 -2.61
N SER A 235 33.33 3.79 -2.96
CA SER A 235 33.87 2.68 -2.17
C SER A 235 35.40 2.71 -2.08
N GLY A 236 36.10 3.32 -3.05
CA GLY A 236 37.57 3.30 -3.14
C GLY A 236 38.27 4.61 -2.74
N SER A 237 37.54 5.72 -2.63
CA SER A 237 38.12 7.05 -2.40
C SER A 237 37.43 7.72 -1.22
N GLY A 238 38.18 8.01 -0.15
CA GLY A 238 37.69 8.69 1.06
C GLY A 238 37.32 10.17 0.86
N GLU A 239 36.97 10.57 -0.36
CA GLU A 239 36.59 11.95 -0.71
C GLU A 239 35.07 12.06 -0.89
N ARG A 240 34.48 12.97 -0.11
CA ARG A 240 33.06 13.32 -0.15
C ARG A 240 32.70 13.88 -1.54
N SER A 241 31.82 13.21 -2.27
CA SER A 241 31.01 13.87 -3.30
C SER A 241 29.76 14.47 -2.65
N ASP A 242 29.24 15.57 -3.21
CA ASP A 242 28.04 16.27 -2.72
C ASP A 242 26.73 15.50 -2.94
N VAL A 243 26.83 14.24 -3.37
CA VAL A 243 25.72 13.31 -3.55
C VAL A 243 25.65 12.46 -2.27
N PRO A 244 24.47 12.25 -1.64
CA PRO A 244 24.37 11.44 -0.44
C PRO A 244 24.59 9.96 -0.79
N THR A 245 25.85 9.59 -0.99
CA THR A 245 26.28 8.23 -1.27
C THR A 245 26.73 7.58 0.02
N LEU A 246 26.25 6.35 0.22
CA LEU A 246 26.85 5.43 1.17
C LEU A 246 28.37 5.38 0.90
N SER A 247 29.15 5.15 1.95
CA SER A 247 30.62 5.04 1.86
C SER A 247 31.10 3.85 2.67
N GLY A 248 32.24 3.28 2.30
CA GLY A 248 32.82 2.12 2.99
C GLY A 248 31.86 0.92 3.00
N ALA A 249 31.69 0.30 4.16
CA ALA A 249 30.93 -0.95 4.29
C ALA A 249 29.48 -0.86 3.77
N ASP A 250 28.82 0.29 3.91
CA ASP A 250 27.45 0.48 3.42
C ASP A 250 27.39 0.56 1.88
N ALA A 251 28.41 1.14 1.24
CA ALA A 251 28.51 1.20 -0.21
C ALA A 251 28.79 -0.20 -0.79
N ASP A 252 29.70 -0.94 -0.15
CA ASP A 252 30.02 -2.32 -0.53
C ASP A 252 28.79 -3.22 -0.39
N ARG A 253 28.00 -3.03 0.68
CA ARG A 253 26.72 -3.72 0.84
C ARG A 253 25.75 -3.39 -0.30
N ALA A 254 25.58 -2.12 -0.65
CA ALA A 254 24.71 -1.72 -1.75
C ALA A 254 25.14 -2.33 -3.08
N LEU A 255 26.46 -2.32 -3.37
CA LEU A 255 27.02 -2.96 -4.56
C LEU A 255 26.74 -4.46 -4.61
N ASN A 256 26.95 -5.17 -3.49
CA ASN A 256 26.68 -6.61 -3.41
C ASN A 256 25.20 -6.94 -3.66
N LEU A 257 24.28 -6.12 -3.14
CA LEU A 257 22.84 -6.28 -3.38
C LEU A 257 22.48 -6.08 -4.86
N LEU A 258 23.01 -5.01 -5.48
CA LEU A 258 22.80 -4.71 -6.89
C LEU A 258 23.42 -5.78 -7.79
N GLU A 259 24.61 -6.27 -7.48
CA GLU A 259 25.26 -7.36 -8.19
C GLU A 259 24.43 -8.66 -8.11
N SER A 260 23.95 -9.01 -6.91
CA SER A 260 23.05 -10.16 -6.70
C SER A 260 21.76 -10.05 -7.52
N LEU A 261 21.19 -8.84 -7.61
CA LEU A 261 20.03 -8.59 -8.48
C LEU A 261 20.38 -8.77 -9.96
N LEU A 262 21.48 -8.20 -10.44
CA LEU A 262 21.91 -8.33 -11.83
C LEU A 262 22.18 -9.79 -12.22
N ARG A 263 22.80 -10.58 -11.34
CA ARG A 263 23.03 -12.02 -11.59
C ARG A 263 21.74 -12.80 -11.72
N ARG A 264 20.68 -12.40 -11.00
CA ARG A 264 19.34 -13.00 -11.10
C ARG A 264 18.58 -12.55 -12.35
N LEU A 265 18.74 -11.29 -12.76
CA LEU A 265 18.08 -10.73 -13.95
C LEU A 265 18.74 -11.12 -15.27
N PHE A 266 20.05 -11.39 -15.27
CA PHE A 266 20.84 -11.74 -16.45
C PHE A 266 21.55 -13.09 -16.30
N PRO A 267 20.81 -14.19 -16.07
CA PRO A 267 21.41 -15.52 -16.01
C PRO A 267 21.88 -15.99 -17.39
N LYS A 268 22.71 -17.05 -17.42
CA LYS A 268 23.24 -17.63 -18.68
C LYS A 268 22.13 -18.05 -19.66
N LYS A 269 21.00 -18.52 -19.13
CA LYS A 269 19.80 -18.83 -19.90
C LYS A 269 18.91 -17.57 -19.90
N PRO A 270 18.53 -17.01 -21.06
CA PRO A 270 17.65 -15.85 -21.09
C PRO A 270 16.33 -16.09 -20.36
N LEU A 271 15.88 -15.09 -19.61
CA LEU A 271 14.58 -15.05 -18.97
C LEU A 271 13.51 -14.57 -19.96
N SER A 272 12.28 -15.01 -19.77
CA SER A 272 11.12 -14.33 -20.34
C SER A 272 10.90 -12.95 -19.70
N ALA A 273 10.15 -12.08 -20.38
CA ALA A 273 9.81 -10.76 -19.84
C ALA A 273 9.04 -10.86 -18.50
N GLU A 274 8.17 -11.86 -18.38
CA GLU A 274 7.39 -12.12 -17.16
C GLU A 274 8.28 -12.56 -15.99
N GLU A 275 9.22 -13.49 -16.22
CA GLU A 275 10.18 -13.92 -15.20
C GLU A 275 11.06 -12.76 -14.73
N ALA A 276 11.56 -11.95 -15.66
CA ALA A 276 12.38 -10.77 -15.34
C ALA A 276 11.59 -9.72 -14.55
N LEU A 277 10.34 -9.46 -14.92
CA LEU A 277 9.45 -8.56 -14.19
C LEU A 277 9.20 -9.08 -12.77
N ARG A 278 8.92 -10.38 -12.62
CA ARG A 278 8.67 -11.01 -11.31
C ARG A 278 9.89 -10.95 -10.38
N ILE A 279 11.09 -11.15 -10.91
CA ILE A 279 12.33 -10.98 -10.15
C ILE A 279 12.49 -9.52 -9.71
N SER A 280 12.24 -8.58 -10.62
CA SER A 280 12.36 -7.14 -10.35
C SER A 280 11.36 -6.68 -9.27
N GLU A 281 10.09 -7.08 -9.38
CA GLU A 281 9.04 -6.75 -8.40
C GLU A 281 9.29 -7.37 -7.02
N ARG A 282 10.02 -8.49 -6.93
CA ARG A 282 10.40 -9.10 -5.65
C ARG A 282 11.67 -8.51 -5.05
N ALA A 283 12.53 -7.94 -5.89
CA ALA A 283 13.77 -7.30 -5.46
C ALA A 283 13.53 -5.93 -4.82
N ALA A 284 12.36 -5.33 -5.03
CA ALA A 284 12.01 -4.05 -4.44
C ALA A 284 10.69 -4.12 -3.67
N LYS A 285 10.61 -3.38 -2.57
CA LYS A 285 9.37 -3.06 -1.88
C LYS A 285 9.17 -1.56 -1.86
N ALA A 286 7.93 -1.12 -1.65
CA ALA A 286 7.64 0.30 -1.48
C ALA A 286 6.78 0.56 -0.25
N VAL A 287 7.01 1.69 0.39
CA VAL A 287 6.15 2.26 1.43
C VAL A 287 5.58 3.56 0.89
N TYR A 288 4.27 3.60 0.70
CA TYR A 288 3.53 4.79 0.31
C TYR A 288 2.91 5.41 1.56
N VAL A 289 2.90 6.72 1.63
CA VAL A 289 2.04 7.48 2.53
C VAL A 289 1.05 8.24 1.65
N HIS A 290 -0.22 7.87 1.76
CA HIS A 290 -1.32 8.48 1.02
C HIS A 290 -2.21 9.24 1.99
N SER A 291 -2.44 10.52 1.71
CA SER A 291 -3.46 11.29 2.40
C SER A 291 -4.61 11.55 1.46
N HIS A 292 -5.77 10.94 1.73
CA HIS A 292 -7.02 11.33 1.07
C HIS A 292 -7.52 12.67 1.65
N MET A 293 -8.52 13.26 1.00
CA MET A 293 -9.19 14.47 1.49
C MET A 293 -10.55 14.12 2.07
N ASP A 294 -10.96 14.86 3.08
CA ASP A 294 -12.34 14.97 3.55
C ASP A 294 -12.80 16.44 3.53
N GLU A 295 -13.98 16.70 4.06
CA GLU A 295 -14.60 18.04 4.09
C GLU A 295 -13.70 19.11 4.74
N GLU A 296 -12.89 18.75 5.74
CA GLU A 296 -12.07 19.70 6.50
C GLU A 296 -10.73 19.97 5.81
N THR A 297 -10.27 19.06 4.94
CA THR A 297 -8.97 19.15 4.25
C THR A 297 -9.10 19.28 2.74
N PHE A 298 -10.29 19.60 2.22
CA PHE A 298 -10.55 19.65 0.79
C PHE A 298 -9.77 20.78 0.12
N ASP A 299 -9.06 20.44 -0.96
CA ASP A 299 -8.18 21.36 -1.69
C ASP A 299 -8.34 21.15 -3.20
N VAL A 300 -8.72 22.23 -3.90
CA VAL A 300 -9.00 22.22 -5.34
C VAL A 300 -7.73 21.98 -6.17
N GLU A 301 -6.55 22.38 -5.70
CA GLU A 301 -5.29 22.14 -6.43
C GLU A 301 -4.97 20.64 -6.45
N ARG A 302 -5.13 19.97 -5.31
CA ARG A 302 -5.00 18.51 -5.20
C ARG A 302 -5.97 17.77 -6.12
N VAL A 303 -7.20 18.27 -6.23
CA VAL A 303 -8.23 17.71 -7.10
C VAL A 303 -7.85 17.80 -8.58
N LYS A 304 -7.33 18.94 -9.04
CA LYS A 304 -6.96 19.16 -10.45
C LYS A 304 -5.86 18.20 -10.92
N GLN A 305 -5.00 17.74 -10.02
CA GLN A 305 -3.89 16.83 -10.30
C GLN A 305 -4.17 15.39 -9.84
N CYS A 306 -5.43 15.02 -9.57
CA CYS A 306 -5.73 13.70 -9.05
C CYS A 306 -5.62 12.62 -10.15
N CYS A 307 -4.75 11.64 -9.94
CA CYS A 307 -4.57 10.47 -10.82
C CYS A 307 -5.44 9.27 -10.41
N ASP A 308 -6.18 9.35 -9.31
CA ASP A 308 -7.04 8.28 -8.79
C ASP A 308 -8.51 8.65 -8.98
N SER A 309 -9.23 7.89 -9.80
CA SER A 309 -10.59 8.23 -10.21
C SER A 309 -11.51 7.01 -10.28
N ASN A 310 -12.76 7.22 -9.90
CA ASN A 310 -13.85 6.30 -10.19
C ASN A 310 -14.20 6.40 -11.66
N CYS A 311 -14.12 5.27 -12.37
CA CYS A 311 -14.43 5.18 -13.80
C CYS A 311 -15.85 4.65 -14.00
N TYR A 312 -16.60 5.29 -14.89
CA TYR A 312 -17.97 4.92 -15.24
C TYR A 312 -18.05 4.27 -16.62
N ALA A 313 -19.12 3.52 -16.85
CA ALA A 313 -19.33 2.78 -18.11
C ALA A 313 -19.51 3.70 -19.34
N ASP A 314 -19.88 4.96 -19.13
CA ASP A 314 -19.97 5.98 -20.18
C ASP A 314 -18.61 6.63 -20.51
N GLY A 315 -17.54 6.16 -19.88
CA GLY A 315 -16.18 6.69 -20.05
C GLY A 315 -15.88 7.94 -19.22
N SER A 316 -16.87 8.47 -18.48
CA SER A 316 -16.61 9.54 -17.54
C SER A 316 -15.80 9.04 -16.34
N SER A 317 -15.04 9.95 -15.72
CA SER A 317 -14.29 9.66 -14.51
C SER A 317 -14.42 10.79 -13.50
N ILE A 318 -14.45 10.43 -12.22
CA ILE A 318 -14.54 11.38 -11.11
C ILE A 318 -13.42 11.07 -10.13
N PRO A 319 -12.55 12.04 -9.78
CA PRO A 319 -11.54 11.85 -8.75
C PRO A 319 -12.13 11.28 -7.46
N VAL A 320 -11.44 10.31 -6.83
CA VAL A 320 -12.02 9.54 -5.71
C VAL A 320 -12.43 10.44 -4.53
N CYS A 321 -11.59 11.43 -4.17
CA CYS A 321 -11.93 12.35 -3.09
C CYS A 321 -13.11 13.26 -3.45
N ASN A 322 -13.21 13.72 -4.71
CA ASN A 322 -14.38 14.47 -5.18
C ASN A 322 -15.63 13.64 -5.07
N TYR A 323 -15.56 12.39 -5.52
CA TYR A 323 -16.67 11.47 -5.44
C TYR A 323 -17.15 11.35 -3.98
N ASN A 324 -16.24 11.04 -3.06
CA ASN A 324 -16.57 10.80 -1.66
C ASN A 324 -17.18 12.01 -0.95
N ILE A 325 -16.73 13.23 -1.28
CA ILE A 325 -17.17 14.46 -0.61
C ILE A 325 -18.39 15.09 -1.31
N LEU A 326 -18.43 15.09 -2.65
CA LEU A 326 -19.39 15.91 -3.41
C LEU A 326 -20.49 15.12 -4.12
N TYR A 327 -20.27 13.83 -4.43
CA TYR A 327 -21.14 13.06 -5.34
C TYR A 327 -21.70 11.78 -4.73
N ARG A 328 -21.05 11.18 -3.74
CA ARG A 328 -21.44 9.89 -3.13
C ARG A 328 -22.90 9.89 -2.68
N GLU A 329 -23.33 10.95 -1.99
CA GLU A 329 -24.72 11.07 -1.49
C GLU A 329 -25.74 11.41 -2.58
N LYS A 330 -25.28 11.81 -3.77
CA LYS A 330 -26.13 12.16 -4.91
C LYS A 330 -26.39 10.99 -5.85
N GLU A 331 -25.69 9.86 -5.66
CA GLU A 331 -25.90 8.68 -6.47
C GLU A 331 -27.07 7.83 -5.97
N SER A 332 -28.17 7.88 -6.73
CA SER A 332 -29.41 7.15 -6.46
C SER A 332 -29.24 5.63 -6.32
N ARG A 333 -28.18 5.04 -6.88
CA ARG A 333 -27.88 3.61 -6.78
C ARG A 333 -27.34 3.21 -5.40
N PHE A 334 -26.67 4.12 -4.68
CA PHE A 334 -26.12 3.86 -3.34
C PHE A 334 -27.01 4.38 -2.21
N MET A 335 -27.95 5.28 -2.55
CA MET A 335 -28.93 5.86 -1.62
C MET A 335 -30.30 5.16 -1.66
N GLN A 336 -30.37 3.91 -2.12
CA GLN A 336 -31.55 3.09 -1.88
C GLN A 336 -31.62 2.76 -0.38
N GLN A 337 -32.79 2.87 0.25
CA GLN A 337 -32.96 2.34 1.61
C GLN A 337 -32.41 0.91 1.62
N PRO A 338 -31.46 0.59 2.52
CA PRO A 338 -30.95 -0.77 2.61
C PRO A 338 -32.14 -1.70 2.74
N LYS A 339 -32.21 -2.77 1.93
CA LYS A 339 -33.18 -3.84 2.20
C LYS A 339 -32.96 -4.26 3.65
N ASP A 340 -34.04 -4.37 4.42
CA ASP A 340 -33.97 -5.00 5.75
C ASP A 340 -33.42 -6.42 5.56
N TRP A 341 -32.14 -6.60 5.87
CA TRP A 341 -31.50 -7.90 5.84
C TRP A 341 -32.05 -8.69 7.03
N GLN A 342 -33.08 -9.51 6.78
CA GLN A 342 -33.52 -10.49 7.77
C GLN A 342 -32.34 -11.41 8.09
N ARG A 343 -31.80 -11.26 9.29
CA ARG A 343 -30.76 -12.14 9.82
C ARG A 343 -31.39 -13.50 10.10
N ASP A 344 -31.34 -14.42 9.14
CA ASP A 344 -31.78 -15.82 9.32
C ASP A 344 -30.89 -16.61 10.30
N GLY A 345 -29.74 -16.05 10.71
CA GLY A 345 -28.90 -16.59 11.77
C GLY A 345 -29.24 -15.96 13.13
N GLY A 346 -30.17 -16.56 13.87
CA GLY A 346 -30.68 -16.11 15.18
C GLY A 346 -29.68 -16.09 16.36
N ARG A 347 -28.42 -15.70 16.17
CA ARG A 347 -27.49 -15.42 17.27
C ARG A 347 -27.42 -13.92 17.53
N ARG A 348 -28.24 -13.45 18.47
CA ARG A 348 -28.06 -12.15 19.13
C ARG A 348 -27.00 -12.34 20.22
N LEU A 349 -25.85 -11.70 20.09
CA LEU A 349 -24.97 -11.49 21.24
C LEU A 349 -25.69 -10.51 22.19
N PRO A 350 -25.72 -10.77 23.50
CA PRO A 350 -26.34 -9.84 24.44
C PRO A 350 -25.61 -8.49 24.35
N LEU A 351 -26.35 -7.47 23.92
CA LEU A 351 -25.91 -6.08 24.04
C LEU A 351 -25.73 -5.79 25.52
N ILE A 352 -24.53 -5.40 25.93
CA ILE A 352 -24.26 -4.92 27.29
C ILE A 352 -25.17 -3.70 27.50
N GLN A 353 -26.15 -3.83 28.39
CA GLN A 353 -27.03 -2.72 28.74
C GLN A 353 -26.19 -1.62 29.42
N PRO A 354 -26.27 -0.35 28.98
CA PRO A 354 -25.62 0.74 29.68
C PRO A 354 -26.34 0.98 31.00
N GLY A 355 -25.65 0.73 32.12
CA GLY A 355 -25.85 1.38 33.42
C GLY A 355 -27.23 1.32 34.05
N ALA A 356 -27.47 0.31 34.90
CA ALA A 356 -28.29 0.50 36.10
C ALA A 356 -27.37 0.97 37.23
N HIS A 357 -27.15 2.28 37.33
CA HIS A 357 -26.80 2.91 38.60
C HIS A 357 -28.11 3.27 39.33
N GLY A 358 -28.31 2.73 40.52
CA GLY A 358 -29.35 3.18 41.46
C GLY A 358 -29.86 2.07 42.38
N GLY A 359 -29.33 2.02 43.60
CA GLY A 359 -29.81 1.17 44.71
C GLY A 359 -28.69 0.59 45.53
#